data_AF-S7HGI6-F1
#
_entry.id   AF-S7HGI6-F1
#
_cell.length_a   1.000
_cell.length_b   1.000
_cell.length_c   1.000
_cell.angle_alpha   90.00
_cell.angle_beta   90.00
_cell.angle_gamma   90.00
#
_symmetry.space_group_name_H-M   'P 1'
#
loop_
_entity.id
_entity.type
_entity.pdbx_description
1 polymer ?
#
loop_
_entity_poly.entity_id
_entity_poly.type
_entity_poly.pdbx_seq_one_letter_code
_entity_poly.pdbx_strand_id
1 'polypeptide(L)'
;MEKQISDRSLVDLLFKTIKEFYLKSENIVSDCKKYDRCRLISTLLSLDEKHEYIKIFCDDEKGRILSVQKPMQLPLCPEPTPSISPWLMKDWMDYRVEIKIQNVNEETGEKFSDVPERIASFHCWENKRKNWVAERVRLNKIDNVFKSFYTLHNDFQGQADESELLYAFGLFVDSSDKNICHPLFTKRIRIAYENIENNIISLFDTDEEIKFESSFFKNISDAKMLHLGKISTDLENTEIHLNQEEGTAEFLKRVIHYLTPNGEFLTHGEEMTQRFIVTYSPMIILRNKNSGIIEYLDKSMDAIQNGLEIL
;
A
#
# COMPACT_ATOMS: atom_id res chain seq x y z
N MET A 1 38.16 -46.86 -2.64
CA MET A 1 37.18 -47.11 -3.72
C MET A 1 36.43 -45.80 -3.93
N GLU A 2 36.96 -44.92 -4.78
CA GLU A 2 36.33 -43.63 -5.07
C GLU A 2 35.05 -43.89 -5.87
N LYS A 3 33.91 -43.44 -5.35
CA LYS A 3 32.64 -43.46 -6.10
C LYS A 3 32.83 -42.54 -7.31
N GLN A 4 32.88 -43.11 -8.49
CA GLN A 4 32.91 -42.36 -9.75
C GLN A 4 31.57 -41.63 -9.86
N ILE A 5 31.58 -40.32 -9.60
CA ILE A 5 30.40 -39.46 -9.69
C ILE A 5 30.09 -39.30 -11.17
N SER A 6 28.84 -39.56 -11.59
CA SER A 6 28.45 -39.35 -12.99
C SER A 6 28.50 -37.85 -13.34
N ASP A 7 28.80 -37.51 -14.60
CA ASP A 7 28.82 -36.11 -15.07
C ASP A 7 27.49 -35.40 -14.78
N ARG A 8 26.36 -36.11 -14.89
CA ARG A 8 25.02 -35.61 -14.53
C ARG A 8 24.89 -35.25 -13.06
N SER A 9 25.51 -36.04 -12.17
CA SER A 9 25.52 -35.76 -10.72
C SER A 9 26.42 -34.58 -10.37
N LEU A 10 27.51 -34.35 -11.12
CA LEU A 10 28.36 -33.16 -10.97
C LEU A 10 27.62 -31.90 -11.44
N VAL A 11 26.89 -31.96 -12.55
CA VAL A 11 26.09 -30.85 -13.05
C VAL A 11 24.94 -30.51 -12.08
N ASP A 12 24.20 -31.50 -11.57
CA ASP A 12 23.16 -31.28 -10.56
C ASP A 12 23.72 -30.63 -9.28
N LEU A 13 24.91 -31.06 -8.84
CA LEU A 13 25.60 -30.46 -7.69
C LEU A 13 26.04 -29.01 -7.96
N LEU A 14 26.49 -28.71 -9.18
CA LEU A 14 26.87 -27.35 -9.59
C LEU A 14 25.65 -26.42 -9.57
N PHE A 15 24.53 -26.83 -10.18
CA PHE A 15 23.30 -26.04 -10.19
C PHE A 15 22.75 -25.82 -8.77
N LYS A 16 22.76 -26.86 -7.92
CA LYS A 16 22.44 -26.70 -6.48
C LYS A 16 23.33 -25.68 -5.79
N THR A 17 24.64 -25.74 -6.03
CA THR A 17 25.61 -24.82 -5.42
C THR A 17 25.38 -23.37 -5.90
N ILE A 18 25.14 -23.17 -7.19
CA ILE A 18 24.82 -21.84 -7.76
C ILE A 18 23.51 -21.32 -7.17
N LYS A 19 22.48 -22.17 -7.07
CA LYS A 19 21.20 -21.84 -6.45
C LYS A 19 21.38 -21.44 -4.99
N GLU A 20 22.15 -22.21 -4.21
CA GLU A 20 22.46 -21.88 -2.82
C GLU A 20 23.23 -20.58 -2.67
N PHE A 21 24.19 -20.30 -3.57
CA PHE A 21 24.92 -19.04 -3.57
C PHE A 21 23.99 -17.87 -3.87
N TYR A 22 23.14 -17.98 -4.90
CA TYR A 22 22.15 -16.96 -5.23
C TYR A 22 21.19 -16.72 -4.08
N LEU A 23 20.62 -17.76 -3.48
CA LEU A 23 19.73 -17.67 -2.32
C LEU A 23 20.40 -17.07 -1.07
N LYS A 24 21.73 -17.19 -0.93
CA LYS A 24 22.52 -16.53 0.14
C LYS A 24 22.84 -15.08 -0.18
N SER A 25 22.95 -14.73 -1.47
CA SER A 25 23.23 -13.38 -1.94
C SER A 25 21.96 -12.53 -2.13
N GLU A 26 20.80 -13.17 -2.19
CA GLU A 26 19.51 -12.50 -2.34
C GLU A 26 19.18 -11.78 -1.02
N ASN A 27 19.04 -10.45 -1.09
CA ASN A 27 18.58 -9.66 0.05
C ASN A 27 17.08 -9.94 0.27
N ILE A 28 16.78 -10.96 1.07
CA ILE A 28 15.41 -11.28 1.45
C ILE A 28 14.86 -10.13 2.30
N VAL A 29 13.86 -9.43 1.77
CA VAL A 29 13.18 -8.35 2.49
C VAL A 29 12.26 -8.96 3.54
N SER A 30 12.64 -8.85 4.81
CA SER A 30 11.81 -9.28 5.96
C SER A 30 10.94 -8.18 6.55
N ASP A 31 11.15 -6.92 6.15
CA ASP A 31 10.34 -5.78 6.55
C ASP A 31 9.78 -5.10 5.30
N CYS A 32 8.47 -5.13 5.12
CA CYS A 32 7.78 -4.57 3.96
C CYS A 32 7.97 -3.05 3.83
N LYS A 33 8.35 -2.36 4.92
CA LYS A 33 8.70 -0.94 4.87
C LYS A 33 9.99 -0.66 4.09
N LYS A 34 10.80 -1.69 3.82
CA LYS A 34 12.02 -1.59 3.01
C LYS A 34 11.74 -1.66 1.50
N TYR A 35 10.53 -2.02 1.08
CA TYR A 35 10.15 -1.93 -0.33
C TYR A 35 10.07 -0.47 -0.80
N ASP A 36 10.44 -0.23 -2.05
CA ASP A 36 10.49 1.11 -2.67
C ASP A 36 9.18 1.88 -2.49
N ARG A 37 8.05 1.18 -2.65
CA ARG A 37 6.72 1.69 -2.31
C ARG A 37 5.92 0.60 -1.62
N CYS A 38 5.54 0.87 -0.38
CA CYS A 38 4.57 0.09 0.38
C CYS A 38 3.53 1.05 0.98
N ARG A 39 2.23 0.80 0.70
CA ARG A 39 1.12 1.63 1.20
C ARG A 39 -0.04 0.76 1.66
N LEU A 40 -0.45 0.92 2.92
CA LEU A 40 -1.67 0.31 3.45
C LEU A 40 -2.90 0.94 2.78
N ILE A 41 -3.87 0.11 2.39
CA ILE A 41 -5.13 0.58 1.80
C ILE A 41 -5.92 1.39 2.83
N SER A 42 -5.92 0.98 4.10
CA SER A 42 -6.58 1.72 5.19
C SER A 42 -6.07 3.16 5.34
N THR A 43 -4.76 3.39 5.13
CA THR A 43 -4.19 4.74 5.14
C THR A 43 -4.75 5.58 3.99
N LEU A 44 -4.90 5.00 2.80
CA LEU A 44 -5.49 5.71 1.66
C LEU A 44 -6.96 6.08 1.93
N LEU A 45 -7.74 5.15 2.47
CA LEU A 45 -9.16 5.37 2.78
C LEU A 45 -9.35 6.44 3.87
N SER A 46 -8.47 6.47 4.88
CA SER A 46 -8.51 7.51 5.92
C SER A 46 -8.32 8.94 5.40
N LEU A 47 -7.75 9.11 4.20
CA LEU A 47 -7.58 10.43 3.56
C LEU A 47 -8.86 10.93 2.88
N ASP A 48 -9.83 10.05 2.66
CA ASP A 48 -11.14 10.35 2.09
C ASP A 48 -12.25 9.65 2.90
N GLU A 49 -12.48 10.13 4.12
CA GLU A 49 -13.50 9.58 5.04
C GLU A 49 -14.90 9.47 4.43
N LYS A 50 -15.22 10.31 3.43
CA LYS A 50 -16.51 10.30 2.73
C LYS A 50 -16.56 9.29 1.58
N HIS A 51 -15.44 8.67 1.19
CA HIS A 51 -15.33 7.71 0.10
C HIS A 51 -15.89 8.23 -1.24
N GLU A 52 -15.75 9.55 -1.46
CA GLU A 52 -16.24 10.23 -2.67
C GLU A 52 -15.29 9.98 -3.86
N TYR A 53 -13.99 9.95 -3.59
CA TYR A 53 -12.90 9.93 -4.58
C TYR A 53 -12.04 8.68 -4.49
N ILE A 54 -11.95 8.04 -3.32
CA ILE A 54 -11.21 6.79 -3.14
C ILE A 54 -12.23 5.67 -2.84
N LYS A 55 -12.29 4.68 -3.72
CA LYS A 55 -13.29 3.59 -3.63
C LYS A 55 -12.61 2.24 -3.68
N ILE A 56 -12.96 1.36 -2.76
CA ILE A 56 -12.61 -0.07 -2.82
C ILE A 56 -13.73 -0.87 -3.46
N PHE A 57 -13.35 -1.98 -4.06
CA PHE A 57 -14.25 -2.89 -4.73
C PHE A 57 -13.97 -4.31 -4.25
N CYS A 58 -15.04 -5.08 -4.05
CA CYS A 58 -15.00 -6.51 -3.74
C CYS A 58 -15.80 -7.21 -4.84
N ASP A 59 -15.26 -8.30 -5.41
CA ASP A 59 -15.91 -9.10 -6.45
C ASP A 59 -16.47 -8.29 -7.64
N ASP A 60 -15.71 -7.28 -8.06
CA ASP A 60 -16.11 -6.44 -9.18
C ASP A 60 -15.94 -7.17 -10.52
N GLU A 61 -16.97 -7.15 -11.37
CA GLU A 61 -16.96 -7.82 -12.67
C GLU A 61 -15.83 -7.35 -13.61
N LYS A 62 -15.35 -6.12 -13.43
CA LYS A 62 -14.21 -5.57 -14.21
C LYS A 62 -12.87 -5.83 -13.54
N GLY A 63 -12.87 -6.57 -12.44
CA GLY A 63 -11.71 -6.86 -11.60
C GLY A 63 -11.15 -5.64 -10.89
N ARG A 64 -11.94 -4.57 -10.66
CA ARG A 64 -11.43 -3.40 -9.91
C ARG A 64 -11.18 -3.79 -8.46
N ILE A 65 -10.10 -3.25 -7.90
CA ILE A 65 -9.72 -3.43 -6.49
C ILE A 65 -9.85 -2.10 -5.76
N LEU A 66 -9.31 -1.03 -6.34
CA LEU A 66 -9.28 0.30 -5.75
C LEU A 66 -9.26 1.33 -6.89
N SER A 67 -10.10 2.35 -6.81
CA SER A 67 -10.05 3.51 -7.71
C SER A 67 -9.78 4.80 -6.95
N VAL A 68 -9.05 5.69 -7.61
CA VAL A 68 -8.76 7.04 -7.13
C VAL A 68 -9.14 8.03 -8.22
N GLN A 69 -10.08 8.92 -7.90
CA GLN A 69 -10.55 9.99 -8.76
C GLN A 69 -9.91 11.33 -8.36
N LYS A 70 -9.46 12.10 -9.34
CA LYS A 70 -8.99 13.48 -9.09
C LYS A 70 -10.15 14.42 -8.75
N PRO A 71 -10.04 15.26 -7.71
CA PRO A 71 -11.02 16.32 -7.47
C PRO A 71 -10.94 17.39 -8.56
N MET A 72 -11.94 17.43 -9.46
CA MET A 72 -11.97 18.41 -10.56
C MET A 72 -12.64 19.73 -10.18
N GLN A 73 -13.55 19.71 -9.21
CA GLN A 73 -14.30 20.89 -8.77
C GLN A 73 -13.86 21.26 -7.36
N LEU A 74 -13.11 22.36 -7.25
CA LEU A 74 -12.67 22.87 -5.96
C LEU A 74 -13.60 24.00 -5.51
N PRO A 75 -13.99 24.05 -4.22
CA PRO A 75 -14.88 25.10 -3.74
C PRO A 75 -14.19 26.47 -3.83
N LEU A 76 -14.97 27.47 -4.24
CA LEU A 76 -14.51 28.85 -4.31
C LEU A 76 -14.34 29.44 -2.91
N CYS A 77 -13.34 30.31 -2.75
CA CYS A 77 -13.15 31.04 -1.50
C CYS A 77 -14.38 31.93 -1.25
N PRO A 78 -14.96 31.93 -0.04
CA PRO A 78 -16.07 32.82 0.27
C PRO A 78 -15.61 34.28 0.22
N GLU A 79 -16.34 35.10 -0.53
CA GLU A 79 -16.05 36.53 -0.64
C GLU A 79 -16.37 37.27 0.66
N PRO A 80 -15.48 38.18 1.13
CA PRO A 80 -15.74 39.04 2.27
C PRO A 80 -16.81 40.09 1.96
N THR A 81 -17.49 40.58 2.99
CA THR A 81 -18.39 41.72 2.82
C THR A 81 -17.59 42.99 2.48
N PRO A 82 -18.17 43.96 1.75
CA PRO A 82 -17.50 45.23 1.47
C PRO A 82 -17.03 45.98 2.73
N SER A 83 -17.71 45.78 3.86
CA SER A 83 -17.34 46.37 5.16
C SER A 83 -16.05 45.82 5.76
N ILE A 84 -15.66 44.58 5.44
CA ILE A 84 -14.45 43.92 5.99
C ILE A 84 -13.33 43.78 4.96
N SER A 85 -13.65 43.78 3.66
CA SER A 85 -12.68 43.57 2.57
C SER A 85 -11.45 44.50 2.64
N PRO A 86 -11.59 45.82 2.88
CA PRO A 86 -10.44 46.73 2.98
C PRO A 86 -9.52 46.46 4.18
N TRP A 87 -9.99 45.71 5.17
CA TRP A 87 -9.29 45.46 6.42
C TRP A 87 -8.54 44.12 6.43
N LEU A 88 -8.74 43.28 5.42
CA LEU A 88 -8.07 41.99 5.31
C LEU A 88 -6.65 42.19 4.78
N MET A 89 -5.69 41.51 5.41
CA MET A 89 -4.32 41.42 4.91
C MET A 89 -4.28 40.69 3.56
N LYS A 90 -3.20 40.87 2.80
CA LYS A 90 -3.00 40.22 1.49
C LYS A 90 -3.09 38.69 1.58
N ASP A 91 -3.41 38.07 0.44
CA ASP A 91 -3.45 36.61 0.27
C ASP A 91 -4.48 35.87 1.13
N TRP A 92 -5.51 36.56 1.63
CA TRP A 92 -6.61 35.95 2.38
C TRP A 92 -7.35 34.85 1.60
N MET A 93 -7.27 34.87 0.27
CA MET A 93 -7.79 33.86 -0.66
C MET A 93 -6.96 32.55 -0.68
N ASP A 94 -5.76 32.53 -0.11
CA ASP A 94 -4.97 31.31 0.01
C ASP A 94 -5.37 30.52 1.25
N TYR A 95 -5.83 29.28 1.07
CA TYR A 95 -6.26 28.41 2.16
C TYR A 95 -5.12 28.05 3.13
N ARG A 96 -3.86 28.24 2.73
CA ARG A 96 -2.65 28.00 3.54
C ARG A 96 -2.31 29.16 4.45
N VAL A 97 -2.88 30.34 4.19
CA VAL A 97 -2.61 31.57 4.93
C VAL A 97 -3.61 31.72 6.07
N GLU A 98 -3.08 32.02 7.26
CA GLU A 98 -3.88 32.42 8.42
C GLU A 98 -4.44 33.83 8.21
N ILE A 99 -5.73 34.03 8.51
CA ILE A 99 -6.37 35.33 8.34
C ILE A 99 -5.87 36.32 9.39
N LYS A 100 -5.53 37.51 8.92
CA LYS A 100 -5.15 38.65 9.74
C LYS A 100 -5.91 39.89 9.27
N ILE A 101 -6.29 40.72 10.23
CA ILE A 101 -6.94 42.01 9.99
C ILE A 101 -5.98 43.14 10.32
N GLN A 102 -6.10 44.24 9.58
CA GLN A 102 -5.51 45.51 9.96
C GLN A 102 -6.32 46.11 11.12
N ASN A 103 -5.65 46.50 12.22
CA ASN A 103 -6.36 47.01 13.40
C ASN A 103 -6.74 48.49 13.27
N VAL A 104 -5.94 49.27 12.55
CA VAL A 104 -6.10 50.71 12.37
C VAL A 104 -5.88 51.05 10.91
N ASN A 105 -6.80 51.81 10.32
CA ASN A 105 -6.61 52.38 9.00
C ASN A 105 -5.60 53.53 9.10
N GLU A 106 -4.48 53.42 8.40
CA GLU A 106 -3.38 54.38 8.47
C GLU A 106 -3.73 55.76 7.88
N GLU A 107 -4.71 55.84 6.98
CA GLU A 107 -5.14 57.07 6.33
C GLU A 107 -6.20 57.83 7.15
N THR A 108 -7.14 57.10 7.75
CA THR A 108 -8.28 57.71 8.48
C THR A 108 -8.14 57.69 9.99
N GLY A 109 -7.23 56.86 10.54
CA GLY A 109 -7.09 56.62 11.98
C GLY A 109 -8.23 55.78 12.60
N GLU A 110 -9.20 55.34 11.80
CA GLU A 110 -10.32 54.50 12.23
C GLU A 110 -9.81 53.13 12.69
N LYS A 111 -10.35 52.60 13.80
CA LYS A 111 -10.05 51.24 14.23
C LYS A 111 -11.09 50.26 13.69
N PHE A 112 -10.64 49.04 13.40
CA PHE A 112 -11.54 47.97 12.97
C PHE A 112 -12.69 47.76 13.97
N SER A 113 -12.38 47.86 15.26
CA SER A 113 -13.31 47.69 16.38
C SER A 113 -14.34 48.80 16.56
N ASP A 114 -14.19 49.94 15.88
CA ASP A 114 -15.07 51.11 16.07
C ASP A 114 -16.49 50.86 15.52
N VAL A 115 -16.66 49.86 14.66
CA VAL A 115 -17.96 49.48 14.08
C VAL A 115 -18.33 48.06 14.52
N PRO A 116 -19.25 47.89 15.49
CA PRO A 116 -19.64 46.56 15.99
C PRO A 116 -20.17 45.61 14.91
N GLU A 117 -20.93 46.14 13.94
CA GLU A 117 -21.46 45.37 12.80
C GLU A 117 -20.34 44.78 11.92
N ARG A 118 -19.19 45.47 11.83
CA ARG A 118 -18.01 45.02 11.09
C ARG A 118 -17.37 43.82 11.75
N ILE A 119 -17.27 43.81 13.09
CA ILE A 119 -16.79 42.68 13.88
C ILE A 119 -17.71 41.46 13.69
N ALA A 120 -19.02 41.65 13.79
CA ALA A 120 -19.99 40.58 13.57
C ALA A 120 -19.92 40.01 12.14
N SER A 121 -19.81 40.88 11.14
CA SER A 121 -19.65 40.50 9.73
C SER A 121 -18.38 39.68 9.49
N PHE A 122 -17.28 40.09 10.13
CA PHE A 122 -16.01 39.39 10.06
C PHE A 122 -16.11 37.98 10.63
N HIS A 123 -16.65 37.81 11.84
CA HIS A 123 -16.80 36.46 12.43
C HIS A 123 -17.70 35.54 11.59
N CYS A 124 -18.77 36.07 11.02
CA CYS A 124 -19.64 35.30 10.12
C CYS A 124 -18.87 34.82 8.88
N TRP A 125 -18.12 35.72 8.22
CA TRP A 125 -17.29 35.37 7.07
C TRP A 125 -16.13 34.44 7.45
N GLU A 126 -15.46 34.68 8.56
CA GLU A 126 -14.35 33.87 9.08
C GLU A 126 -14.80 32.41 9.27
N ASN A 127 -16.00 32.19 9.82
CA ASN A 127 -16.57 30.85 9.97
C ASN A 127 -16.82 30.16 8.61
N LYS A 128 -17.36 30.89 7.62
CA LYS A 128 -17.51 30.37 6.25
C LYS A 128 -16.16 30.01 5.65
N ARG A 129 -15.14 30.86 5.84
CA ARG A 129 -13.78 30.61 5.37
C ARG A 129 -13.16 29.40 6.06
N LYS A 130 -13.32 29.22 7.37
CA LYS A 130 -12.83 28.05 8.12
C LYS A 130 -13.36 26.74 7.51
N ASN A 131 -14.66 26.68 7.20
CA ASN A 131 -15.26 25.52 6.54
C ASN A 131 -14.68 25.30 5.13
N TRP A 132 -14.52 26.38 4.35
CA TRP A 132 -13.90 26.31 3.03
C TRP A 132 -12.44 25.82 3.10
N VAL A 133 -11.63 26.31 4.05
CA VAL A 133 -10.25 25.85 4.26
C VAL A 133 -10.22 24.37 4.60
N ALA A 134 -11.08 23.91 5.52
CA ALA A 134 -11.15 22.49 5.90
C ALA A 134 -11.43 21.60 4.68
N GLU A 135 -12.38 21.99 3.84
CA GLU A 135 -12.69 21.25 2.61
C GLU A 135 -11.55 21.33 1.58
N ARG A 136 -10.90 22.49 1.40
CA ARG A 136 -9.73 22.64 0.53
C ARG A 136 -8.57 21.75 0.97
N VAL A 137 -8.29 21.68 2.27
CA VAL A 137 -7.26 20.80 2.83
C VAL A 137 -7.61 19.33 2.55
N ARG A 138 -8.87 18.93 2.76
CA ARG A 138 -9.34 17.57 2.45
C ARG A 138 -9.11 17.22 0.97
N LEU A 139 -9.62 18.05 0.05
CA LEU A 139 -9.48 17.81 -1.39
C LEU A 139 -8.01 17.82 -1.84
N ASN A 140 -7.15 18.63 -1.23
CA ASN A 140 -5.72 18.63 -1.54
C ASN A 140 -5.02 17.33 -1.09
N LYS A 141 -5.43 16.71 0.02
CA LYS A 141 -4.94 15.38 0.41
C LYS A 141 -5.29 14.34 -0.65
N ILE A 142 -6.52 14.36 -1.14
CA ILE A 142 -7.01 13.44 -2.19
C ILE A 142 -6.27 13.67 -3.51
N ASP A 143 -6.08 14.93 -3.92
CA ASP A 143 -5.31 15.27 -5.12
C ASP A 143 -3.86 14.75 -5.03
N ASN A 144 -3.25 14.75 -3.84
CA ASN A 144 -1.93 14.14 -3.62
C ASN A 144 -1.97 12.62 -3.74
N VAL A 145 -3.02 11.95 -3.28
CA VAL A 145 -3.21 10.50 -3.52
C VAL A 145 -3.31 10.23 -5.01
N PHE A 146 -4.12 11.00 -5.75
CA PHE A 146 -4.23 10.86 -7.20
C PHE A 146 -2.88 11.05 -7.90
N LYS A 147 -2.12 12.10 -7.55
CA LYS A 147 -0.76 12.32 -8.09
C LYS A 147 0.19 11.15 -7.79
N SER A 148 0.05 10.51 -6.63
CA SER A 148 0.86 9.33 -6.30
C SER A 148 0.50 8.13 -7.18
N PHE A 149 -0.78 7.92 -7.50
CA PHE A 149 -1.23 6.87 -8.43
C PHE A 149 -0.83 7.17 -9.87
N TYR A 150 -0.91 8.43 -10.29
CA TYR A 150 -0.39 8.89 -11.59
C TYR A 150 1.10 8.58 -11.73
N THR A 151 1.89 8.92 -10.71
CA THR A 151 3.33 8.65 -10.68
C THR A 151 3.59 7.14 -10.69
N LEU A 152 2.86 6.37 -9.87
CA LEU A 152 2.95 4.91 -9.86
C LEU A 152 2.66 4.28 -11.22
N HIS A 153 1.60 4.73 -11.90
CA HIS A 153 1.26 4.25 -13.24
C HIS A 153 2.38 4.52 -14.24
N ASN A 154 2.92 5.74 -14.26
CA ASN A 154 3.95 6.12 -15.23
C ASN A 154 5.29 5.42 -14.97
N ASP A 155 5.71 5.33 -13.71
CA ASP A 155 6.93 4.63 -13.32
C ASP A 155 6.83 3.15 -13.70
N PHE A 156 5.69 2.52 -13.41
CA PHE A 156 5.46 1.10 -13.71
C PHE A 156 5.44 0.82 -15.22
N GLN A 157 4.87 1.72 -16.04
CA GLN A 157 4.93 1.59 -17.51
C GLN A 157 6.37 1.62 -18.06
N GLY A 158 7.28 2.36 -17.41
CA GLY A 158 8.69 2.44 -17.83
C GLY A 158 9.56 1.26 -17.38
N GLN A 159 9.12 0.50 -16.38
CA GLN A 159 9.91 -0.56 -15.72
C GLN A 159 9.12 -1.86 -15.55
N ALA A 160 8.10 -2.10 -16.39
CA ALA A 160 7.19 -3.24 -16.27
C ALA A 160 7.90 -4.60 -16.35
N ASP A 161 9.06 -4.66 -17.00
CA ASP A 161 9.86 -5.88 -17.11
C ASP A 161 10.67 -6.15 -15.85
N GLU A 162 11.15 -5.11 -15.16
CA GLU A 162 12.03 -5.19 -13.99
C GLU A 162 11.27 -5.17 -12.66
N SER A 163 10.06 -4.62 -12.63
CA SER A 163 9.26 -4.43 -11.42
C SER A 163 7.89 -5.11 -11.51
N GLU A 164 7.31 -5.43 -10.36
CA GLU A 164 5.94 -5.92 -10.25
C GLU A 164 5.14 -5.11 -9.23
N LEU A 165 3.85 -4.92 -9.53
CA LEU A 165 2.89 -4.30 -8.64
C LEU A 165 2.03 -5.39 -7.99
N LEU A 166 1.96 -5.37 -6.67
CA LEU A 166 1.36 -6.42 -5.87
C LEU A 166 0.29 -5.85 -4.94
N TYR A 167 -0.82 -6.56 -4.84
CA TYR A 167 -1.71 -6.51 -3.69
C TYR A 167 -1.20 -7.51 -2.66
N ALA A 168 -0.90 -7.06 -1.45
CA ALA A 168 -0.39 -7.91 -0.40
C ALA A 168 -1.30 -7.85 0.83
N PHE A 169 -1.42 -8.95 1.56
CA PHE A 169 -2.25 -9.05 2.76
C PHE A 169 -1.71 -10.10 3.74
N GLY A 170 -2.30 -10.17 4.94
CA GLY A 170 -1.84 -11.08 5.98
C GLY A 170 -0.50 -10.64 6.54
N LEU A 171 -0.40 -9.42 7.10
CA LEU A 171 0.85 -8.88 7.63
C LEU A 171 1.29 -9.70 8.84
N PHE A 172 2.41 -10.39 8.71
CA PHE A 172 3.07 -11.11 9.79
C PHE A 172 4.07 -10.20 10.51
N VAL A 173 4.06 -10.24 11.84
CA VAL A 173 5.00 -9.53 12.71
C VAL A 173 5.60 -10.49 13.73
N ASP A 174 6.93 -10.47 13.87
CA ASP A 174 7.62 -11.05 15.03
C ASP A 174 7.86 -9.94 16.07
N SER A 175 7.12 -9.96 17.18
CA SER A 175 7.27 -8.93 18.21
C SER A 175 8.61 -9.01 18.96
N SER A 176 9.33 -10.14 18.85
CA SER A 176 10.69 -10.29 19.38
C SER A 176 11.78 -9.70 18.47
N ASP A 177 11.50 -9.53 17.18
CA ASP A 177 12.40 -8.90 16.21
C ASP A 177 11.65 -7.92 15.30
N LYS A 178 11.83 -6.63 15.59
CA LYS A 178 11.19 -5.52 14.88
C LYS A 178 11.57 -5.42 13.40
N ASN A 179 12.58 -6.16 12.93
CA ASN A 179 12.96 -6.21 11.53
C ASN A 179 12.14 -7.24 10.71
N ILE A 180 11.24 -7.97 11.35
CA ILE A 180 10.37 -8.96 10.71
C ILE A 180 8.93 -8.45 10.75
N CYS A 181 8.50 -7.90 9.63
CA CYS A 181 7.19 -7.30 9.41
C CYS A 181 6.86 -7.44 7.92
N HIS A 182 6.27 -8.55 7.51
CA HIS A 182 6.13 -8.87 6.08
C HIS A 182 4.76 -9.47 5.76
N PRO A 183 4.10 -9.10 4.64
CA PRO A 183 2.88 -9.76 4.22
C PRO A 183 3.13 -11.23 3.88
N LEU A 184 2.21 -12.09 4.28
CA LEU A 184 2.28 -13.53 3.99
C LEU A 184 1.83 -13.84 2.57
N PHE A 185 0.93 -13.03 2.01
CA PHE A 185 0.31 -13.33 0.71
C PHE A 185 0.41 -12.14 -0.23
N THR A 186 0.67 -12.42 -1.50
CA THR A 186 0.75 -11.42 -2.57
C THR A 186 -0.03 -11.89 -3.79
N LYS A 187 -0.67 -10.97 -4.51
CA LYS A 187 -1.30 -11.22 -5.81
C LYS A 187 -0.84 -10.13 -6.77
N ARG A 188 -0.47 -10.50 -7.99
CA ARG A 188 -0.09 -9.49 -8.99
C ARG A 188 -1.32 -8.70 -9.42
N ILE A 189 -1.15 -7.39 -9.51
CA ILE A 189 -2.20 -6.46 -9.93
C ILE A 189 -1.68 -5.55 -11.04
N ARG A 190 -2.61 -4.94 -11.77
CA ARG A 190 -2.29 -3.94 -12.80
C ARG A 190 -2.86 -2.58 -12.42
N ILE A 191 -2.21 -1.51 -12.87
CA ILE A 191 -2.68 -0.14 -12.72
C ILE A 191 -2.99 0.43 -14.11
N ALA A 192 -4.14 1.08 -14.27
CA ALA A 192 -4.53 1.71 -15.53
C ALA A 192 -5.53 2.85 -15.30
N TYR A 193 -5.70 3.70 -16.31
CA TYR A 193 -6.83 4.63 -16.34
C TYR A 193 -8.13 3.86 -16.54
N GLU A 194 -9.04 3.99 -15.59
CA GLU A 194 -10.42 3.53 -15.76
C GLU A 194 -11.21 4.50 -16.63
N ASN A 195 -11.02 5.80 -16.40
CA ASN A 195 -11.65 6.85 -17.18
C ASN A 195 -10.73 8.06 -17.26
N ILE A 196 -10.22 8.34 -18.47
CA ILE A 196 -9.29 9.44 -18.72
C ILE A 196 -9.98 10.80 -18.56
N GLU A 197 -11.21 10.95 -19.06
CA GLU A 197 -11.96 12.21 -19.02
C GLU A 197 -12.24 12.66 -17.58
N ASN A 198 -12.64 11.71 -16.73
CA ASN A 198 -12.95 11.95 -15.33
C ASN A 198 -11.72 11.83 -14.40
N ASN A 199 -10.52 11.62 -14.96
CA ASN A 199 -9.28 11.43 -14.20
C ASN A 199 -9.41 10.36 -13.11
N ILE A 200 -9.79 9.14 -13.51
CA ILE A 200 -9.90 7.98 -12.61
C ILE A 200 -8.80 6.98 -12.96
N ILE A 201 -7.93 6.70 -11.99
CA ILE A 201 -6.91 5.64 -12.08
C ILE A 201 -7.31 4.54 -11.11
N SER A 202 -7.27 3.29 -11.60
CA SER A 202 -7.71 2.13 -10.84
C SER A 202 -6.67 1.02 -10.85
N LEU A 203 -6.64 0.29 -9.75
CA LEU A 203 -5.97 -0.99 -9.61
C LEU A 203 -6.94 -2.09 -9.97
N PHE A 204 -6.45 -3.06 -10.72
CA PHE A 204 -7.23 -4.20 -11.16
C PHE A 204 -6.53 -5.49 -10.82
N ASP A 205 -7.35 -6.48 -10.50
CA ASP A 205 -6.95 -7.85 -10.35
C ASP A 205 -6.42 -8.42 -11.67
N THR A 206 -5.61 -9.48 -11.55
CA THR A 206 -5.11 -10.26 -12.68
C THR A 206 -5.49 -11.72 -12.49
N ASP A 207 -5.35 -12.50 -13.56
CA ASP A 207 -5.61 -13.93 -13.53
C ASP A 207 -4.49 -14.73 -12.82
N GLU A 208 -3.44 -14.05 -12.33
CA GLU A 208 -2.39 -14.70 -11.55
C GLU A 208 -2.88 -15.10 -10.17
N GLU A 209 -2.50 -16.31 -9.73
CA GLU A 209 -2.87 -16.83 -8.42
C GLU A 209 -2.19 -16.07 -7.27
N ILE A 210 -2.79 -16.16 -6.09
CA ILE A 210 -2.20 -15.63 -4.85
C ILE A 210 -0.97 -16.48 -4.50
N LYS A 211 0.15 -15.82 -4.24
CA LYS A 211 1.43 -16.42 -3.84
C LYS A 211 1.63 -16.32 -2.34
N PHE A 212 2.18 -17.39 -1.75
CA PHE A 212 2.63 -17.40 -0.37
C PHE A 212 4.10 -16.97 -0.27
N GLU A 213 4.36 -15.84 0.38
CA GLU A 213 5.68 -15.26 0.59
C GLU A 213 6.38 -15.94 1.78
N SER A 214 7.02 -17.09 1.53
CA SER A 214 7.65 -17.89 2.59
C SER A 214 9.14 -17.60 2.80
N SER A 215 9.78 -16.86 1.90
CA SER A 215 11.24 -16.70 1.86
C SER A 215 11.81 -16.03 3.12
N PHE A 216 11.11 -15.02 3.66
CA PHE A 216 11.53 -14.26 4.83
C PHE A 216 11.54 -15.09 6.12
N PHE A 217 10.84 -16.23 6.18
CA PHE A 217 10.87 -17.10 7.35
C PHE A 217 12.28 -17.64 7.65
N LYS A 218 13.17 -17.73 6.65
CA LYS A 218 14.57 -18.15 6.86
C LYS A 218 15.33 -17.25 7.84
N ASN A 219 14.90 -16.01 8.02
CA ASN A 219 15.52 -15.05 8.92
C ASN A 219 15.00 -15.14 10.36
N ILE A 220 14.03 -16.02 10.64
CA ILE A 220 13.47 -16.21 11.98
C ILE A 220 14.21 -17.32 12.72
N SER A 221 14.68 -17.02 13.93
CA SER A 221 15.12 -18.01 14.91
C SER A 221 13.94 -18.96 15.21
N ASP A 222 14.06 -20.23 14.79
CA ASP A 222 13.06 -21.32 14.86
C ASP A 222 12.17 -21.55 13.62
N ALA A 223 12.52 -20.98 12.47
CA ALA A 223 11.82 -21.18 11.20
C ALA A 223 11.53 -22.65 10.82
N LYS A 224 12.39 -23.59 11.25
CA LYS A 224 12.27 -25.02 10.95
C LYS A 224 11.04 -25.70 11.60
N MET A 225 10.46 -25.09 12.63
CA MET A 225 9.28 -25.62 13.32
C MET A 225 7.96 -25.17 12.68
N LEU A 226 8.01 -24.27 11.70
CA LEU A 226 6.84 -23.73 11.03
C LEU A 226 6.30 -24.72 10.00
N HIS A 227 5.00 -24.99 10.01
CA HIS A 227 4.36 -25.88 9.04
C HIS A 227 4.02 -25.17 7.72
N LEU A 228 5.03 -24.60 7.06
CA LEU A 228 4.86 -23.78 5.85
C LEU A 228 4.12 -24.52 4.71
N GLY A 229 4.34 -25.82 4.55
CA GLY A 229 3.63 -26.62 3.54
C GLY A 229 2.12 -26.71 3.78
N LYS A 230 1.66 -26.71 5.03
CA LYS A 230 0.21 -26.67 5.34
C LYS A 230 -0.42 -25.35 4.91
N ILE A 231 0.33 -24.24 5.00
CA ILE A 231 -0.14 -22.93 4.56
C ILE A 231 -0.33 -22.94 3.04
N SER A 232 0.63 -23.47 2.28
CA SER A 232 0.50 -23.62 0.83
C SER A 232 -0.71 -24.48 0.45
N THR A 233 -0.90 -25.63 1.09
CA THR A 233 -2.06 -26.50 0.80
C THR A 233 -3.39 -25.87 1.21
N ASP A 234 -3.48 -25.17 2.34
CA ASP A 234 -4.73 -24.49 2.75
C ASP A 234 -5.05 -23.31 1.79
N LEU A 235 -4.02 -22.59 1.32
CA LEU A 235 -4.18 -21.54 0.31
C LEU A 235 -4.76 -22.08 -1.00
N GLU A 236 -4.26 -23.20 -1.51
CA GLU A 236 -4.77 -23.85 -2.74
C GLU A 236 -6.24 -24.29 -2.60
N ASN A 237 -6.71 -24.58 -1.38
CA ASN A 237 -8.07 -25.04 -1.11
C ASN A 237 -9.00 -23.94 -0.58
N THR A 238 -8.51 -22.70 -0.45
CA THR A 238 -9.27 -21.57 0.07
C THR A 238 -9.50 -20.55 -1.02
N GLU A 239 -10.76 -20.25 -1.31
CA GLU A 239 -11.11 -19.13 -2.17
C GLU A 239 -10.96 -17.81 -1.38
N ILE A 240 -10.09 -16.92 -1.86
CA ILE A 240 -9.81 -15.63 -1.24
C ILE A 240 -10.20 -14.53 -2.21
N HIS A 241 -11.16 -13.71 -1.78
CA HIS A 241 -11.61 -12.53 -2.51
C HIS A 241 -10.89 -11.28 -1.99
N LEU A 242 -10.32 -10.49 -2.90
CA LEU A 242 -9.62 -9.26 -2.53
C LEU A 242 -10.58 -8.25 -1.88
N ASN A 243 -10.08 -7.52 -0.88
CA ASN A 243 -10.85 -6.57 -0.05
C ASN A 243 -12.03 -7.18 0.75
N GLN A 244 -12.18 -8.52 0.79
CA GLN A 244 -13.15 -9.17 1.67
C GLN A 244 -12.48 -9.62 2.98
N GLU A 245 -12.64 -8.81 4.04
CA GLU A 245 -11.97 -9.04 5.32
C GLU A 245 -12.49 -10.28 6.05
N GLU A 246 -13.81 -10.47 6.15
CA GLU A 246 -14.38 -11.55 6.98
C GLU A 246 -13.94 -12.93 6.52
N GLY A 247 -14.00 -13.21 5.22
CA GLY A 247 -13.56 -14.49 4.64
C GLY A 247 -12.06 -14.69 4.77
N THR A 248 -11.28 -13.63 4.54
CA THR A 248 -9.81 -13.70 4.63
C THR A 248 -9.33 -13.84 6.07
N ALA A 249 -10.02 -13.23 7.04
CA ALA A 249 -9.65 -13.30 8.46
C ALA A 249 -9.71 -14.73 9.01
N GLU A 250 -10.73 -15.52 8.65
CA GLU A 250 -10.81 -16.92 9.07
C GLU A 250 -9.70 -17.79 8.47
N PHE A 251 -9.28 -17.50 7.24
CA PHE A 251 -8.10 -18.11 6.65
C PHE A 251 -6.82 -17.73 7.40
N LEU A 252 -6.60 -16.44 7.65
CA LEU A 252 -5.42 -15.94 8.35
C LEU A 252 -5.32 -16.46 9.80
N LYS A 253 -6.45 -16.65 10.49
CA LYS A 253 -6.52 -17.34 11.78
C LYS A 253 -5.99 -18.77 11.69
N ARG A 254 -6.33 -19.54 10.65
CA ARG A 254 -5.75 -20.89 10.46
C ARG A 254 -4.24 -20.81 10.19
N VAL A 255 -3.83 -19.89 9.31
CA VAL A 255 -2.43 -19.69 8.92
C VAL A 255 -1.52 -19.45 10.14
N ILE A 256 -1.91 -18.57 11.06
CA ILE A 256 -1.09 -18.27 12.23
C ILE A 256 -0.93 -19.48 13.16
N HIS A 257 -1.96 -20.33 13.29
CA HIS A 257 -1.88 -21.57 14.06
C HIS A 257 -0.99 -22.65 13.40
N TYR A 258 -0.86 -22.64 12.07
CA TYR A 258 0.11 -23.51 11.38
C TYR A 258 1.55 -23.05 11.60
N LEU A 259 1.76 -21.74 11.77
CA LEU A 259 3.07 -21.20 12.12
C LEU A 259 3.41 -21.56 13.57
N THR A 260 2.51 -21.29 14.52
CA THR A 260 2.73 -21.64 15.92
C THR A 260 1.41 -21.76 16.69
N PRO A 261 1.26 -22.73 17.62
CA PRO A 261 0.06 -22.86 18.45
C PRO A 261 -0.25 -21.64 19.32
N ASN A 262 0.77 -20.82 19.65
CA ASN A 262 0.63 -19.62 20.48
C ASN A 262 0.56 -18.34 19.65
N GLY A 263 0.22 -18.45 18.37
CA GLY A 263 0.21 -17.32 17.46
C GLY A 263 -1.12 -16.60 17.52
N GLU A 264 -1.11 -15.30 17.29
CA GLU A 264 -2.28 -14.45 17.49
C GLU A 264 -2.71 -13.78 16.18
N PHE A 265 -3.98 -13.90 15.83
CA PHE A 265 -4.57 -13.07 14.78
C PHE A 265 -5.21 -11.85 15.45
N LEU A 266 -4.80 -10.65 15.03
CA LEU A 266 -5.31 -9.40 15.58
C LEU A 266 -6.13 -8.62 14.56
N THR A 267 -7.22 -8.06 15.04
CA THR A 267 -8.03 -7.03 14.39
C THR A 267 -7.51 -5.64 14.78
N HIS A 268 -7.98 -4.61 14.07
CA HIS A 268 -7.49 -3.25 14.27
C HIS A 268 -7.77 -2.73 15.68
N GLY A 269 -6.72 -2.31 16.39
CA GLY A 269 -6.81 -1.69 17.72
C GLY A 269 -6.60 -2.64 18.90
N GLU A 270 -6.39 -3.93 18.65
CA GLU A 270 -6.06 -4.90 19.70
C GLU A 270 -4.58 -4.82 20.12
N GLU A 271 -4.31 -5.15 21.39
CA GLU A 271 -2.96 -5.15 21.94
C GLU A 271 -2.19 -6.43 21.57
N MET A 272 -0.90 -6.29 21.30
CA MET A 272 -0.02 -7.40 20.95
C MET A 272 0.37 -8.17 22.21
N THR A 273 -0.12 -9.40 22.39
CA THR A 273 0.21 -10.23 23.56
C THR A 273 1.20 -11.34 23.24
N GLN A 274 1.19 -11.84 21.99
CA GLN A 274 2.03 -12.95 21.57
C GLN A 274 3.26 -12.52 20.76
N ARG A 275 4.19 -13.47 20.56
CA ARG A 275 5.37 -13.27 19.71
C ARG A 275 4.99 -13.10 18.25
N PHE A 276 4.28 -14.09 17.69
CA PHE A 276 3.91 -14.10 16.27
C PHE A 276 2.50 -13.63 16.10
N ILE A 277 2.35 -12.59 15.31
CA ILE A 277 1.08 -11.91 15.09
C ILE A 277 0.80 -11.82 13.59
N VAL A 278 -0.46 -12.04 13.21
CA VAL A 278 -0.95 -11.84 11.85
C VAL A 278 -2.14 -10.90 11.87
N THR A 279 -2.16 -9.93 10.95
CA THR A 279 -3.30 -9.02 10.75
C THR A 279 -3.72 -9.03 9.27
N TYR A 280 -4.98 -8.68 8.98
CA TYR A 280 -5.47 -8.63 7.60
C TYR A 280 -4.70 -7.63 6.72
N SER A 281 -4.59 -6.38 7.18
CA SER A 281 -3.71 -5.30 6.68
C SER A 281 -3.38 -5.34 5.17
N PRO A 282 -4.37 -5.12 4.28
CA PRO A 282 -4.12 -5.10 2.84
C PRO A 282 -3.30 -3.88 2.43
N MET A 283 -2.39 -4.08 1.47
CA MET A 283 -1.43 -3.07 1.03
C MET A 283 -1.03 -3.22 -0.42
N ILE A 284 -0.57 -2.12 -1.00
CA ILE A 284 -0.02 -2.07 -2.35
C ILE A 284 1.50 -1.99 -2.24
N ILE A 285 2.19 -2.91 -2.93
CA ILE A 285 3.64 -3.00 -2.97
C ILE A 285 4.12 -2.88 -4.41
N LEU A 286 5.08 -1.99 -4.66
CA LEU A 286 5.91 -2.01 -5.86
C LEU A 286 7.29 -2.52 -5.45
N ARG A 287 7.76 -3.58 -6.09
CA ARG A 287 9.11 -4.14 -5.88
C ARG A 287 9.73 -4.55 -7.21
N ASN A 288 11.06 -4.67 -7.24
CA ASN A 288 11.75 -5.35 -8.33
C ASN A 288 11.34 -6.82 -8.36
N LYS A 289 11.13 -7.37 -9.54
CA LYS A 289 10.95 -8.81 -9.71
C LYS A 289 12.21 -9.51 -9.23
N ASN A 290 12.03 -10.65 -8.59
CA ASN A 290 13.15 -11.57 -8.42
C ASN A 290 13.68 -11.90 -9.83
N SER A 291 15.00 -11.99 -10.01
CA SER A 291 15.68 -12.01 -11.31
C SER A 291 15.32 -13.20 -12.23
N GLY A 292 14.34 -14.03 -11.85
CA GLY A 292 13.95 -15.26 -12.55
C GLY A 292 15.02 -16.35 -12.49
N ILE A 293 16.20 -16.06 -11.93
CA ILE A 293 17.35 -16.96 -11.97
C ILE A 293 17.10 -18.22 -11.15
N ILE A 294 16.37 -18.12 -10.03
CA ILE A 294 16.01 -19.28 -9.22
C ILE A 294 15.04 -20.18 -9.97
N GLU A 295 14.01 -19.60 -10.61
CA GLU A 295 13.06 -20.36 -11.45
C GLU A 295 13.76 -20.99 -12.67
N TYR A 296 14.71 -20.28 -13.29
CA TYR A 296 15.53 -20.81 -14.37
C TYR A 296 16.41 -21.97 -13.90
N LEU A 297 17.06 -21.83 -12.74
CA LEU A 297 17.86 -22.89 -12.13
C LEU A 297 16.99 -24.10 -11.80
N ASP A 298 15.79 -23.91 -11.28
CA ASP A 298 14.85 -25.00 -10.97
C ASP A 298 14.37 -25.72 -12.24
N LYS A 299 13.95 -24.99 -13.27
CA LYS A 299 13.61 -25.58 -14.57
C LYS A 299 14.78 -26.31 -15.20
N SER A 300 15.99 -25.75 -15.09
CA SER A 300 17.21 -26.39 -15.61
C SER A 300 17.50 -27.68 -14.85
N MET A 301 17.38 -27.68 -13.52
CA MET A 301 17.55 -28.87 -12.69
C MET A 301 16.51 -29.95 -13.02
N ASP A 302 15.25 -29.58 -13.20
CA ASP A 302 14.19 -30.52 -13.61
C ASP A 302 14.44 -31.08 -15.02
N ALA A 303 14.87 -30.25 -15.97
CA ALA A 303 15.25 -30.71 -17.31
C ALA A 303 16.44 -31.68 -17.25
N ILE A 304 17.47 -31.36 -16.46
CA ILE A 304 18.62 -32.24 -16.22
C ILE A 304 18.20 -33.55 -15.58
N GLN A 305 17.26 -33.56 -14.62
CA GLN A 305 16.77 -34.79 -13.96
C GLN A 305 15.88 -35.64 -14.88
N ASN A 306 15.17 -35.02 -15.82
CA ASN A 306 14.32 -35.70 -16.79
C ASN A 306 15.03 -36.04 -18.12
N GLY A 307 16.27 -35.57 -18.32
CA GLY A 307 17.07 -35.87 -19.52
C GLY A 307 16.63 -35.06 -20.74
N LEU A 308 16.01 -33.90 -20.52
CA LEU A 308 15.56 -32.96 -21.53
C LEU A 308 16.68 -31.95 -21.83
N GLU A 309 16.70 -31.40 -23.05
CA GLU A 309 17.59 -30.28 -23.37
C GLU A 309 17.21 -29.05 -22.54
N ILE A 310 18.23 -28.36 -22.03
CA ILE A 310 18.07 -27.09 -21.33
C ILE A 310 17.95 -26.00 -22.40
N LEU A 311 16.83 -25.28 -22.43
CA LEU A 311 16.59 -24.13 -23.33
C LEU A 311 17.19 -22.83 -22.77
#